data_AF-E8KFW8-F1
#
_entry.id   AF-E8KFW8-F1
#
_cell.length_a   1.000
_cell.length_b   1.000
_cell.length_c   1.000
_cell.angle_alpha   90.00
_cell.angle_beta   90.00
_cell.angle_gamma   90.00
#
_symmetry.space_group_name_H-M   'P 1'
#
loop_
_entity.id
_entity.type
_entity.pdbx_description
1 polymer ?
#
loop_
_entity_poly.entity_id
_entity_poly.type
_entity_poly.pdbx_seq_one_letter_code
_entity_poly.pdbx_strand_id
1 'polypeptide(L)'
;MNWCLFALKRSFNFFDRARRREYGWFYLINMLISIMLNVLVGVCVAIGLEGIANGLQIVLYLYQFAILIPMISVTTRRLHDLGYSGWWQLLPYLVVIVLSVASVLALARELGGAISGAEYSLYLLTLASIGCVWIFVLFLIFKDGQRATNKYGEDPKAVQNSHEATNSLVV
;
A
#
# COMPACT_ATOMS: atom_id res chain seq x y z
N MET A 1 -2.90 -18.20 -3.38
CA MET A 1 -1.88 -17.83 -2.37
C MET A 1 -0.56 -17.33 -2.97
N ASN A 2 -0.11 -17.83 -4.13
CA ASN A 2 1.20 -17.46 -4.71
C ASN A 2 1.35 -15.99 -5.17
N TRP A 3 0.27 -15.21 -5.21
CA TRP A 3 0.29 -13.82 -5.72
C TRP A 3 1.09 -12.85 -4.85
N CYS A 4 1.08 -13.02 -3.53
CA CYS A 4 1.89 -12.19 -2.63
C CYS A 4 3.38 -12.49 -2.80
N LEU A 5 3.75 -13.77 -2.84
CA LEU A 5 5.13 -14.20 -3.11
C LEU A 5 5.60 -13.76 -4.50
N PHE A 6 4.71 -13.80 -5.49
CA PHE A 6 5.00 -13.33 -6.84
C PHE A 6 5.26 -11.82 -6.88
N ALA A 7 4.43 -11.03 -6.18
CA ALA A 7 4.62 -9.60 -6.02
C ALA A 7 5.98 -9.28 -5.36
N LEU A 8 6.33 -10.02 -4.29
CA LEU A 8 7.61 -9.86 -3.59
C LEU A 8 8.81 -10.22 -4.48
N LYS A 9 8.74 -11.32 -5.25
CA LYS A 9 9.81 -11.72 -6.18
C LYS A 9 10.04 -10.69 -7.30
N ARG A 10 8.99 -9.98 -7.72
CA ARG A 10 9.04 -8.95 -8.78
C ARG A 10 9.11 -7.52 -8.24
N SER A 11 9.46 -7.33 -6.97
CA SER A 11 9.49 -6.00 -6.33
C SER A 11 10.43 -5.01 -7.02
N PHE A 12 11.50 -5.47 -7.66
CA PHE A 12 12.44 -4.59 -8.37
C PHE A 12 12.13 -4.41 -9.86
N ASN A 13 11.05 -5.02 -10.37
CA ASN A 13 10.60 -4.83 -11.74
C ASN A 13 9.49 -3.77 -11.79
N PHE A 14 9.80 -2.61 -12.38
CA PHE A 14 8.87 -1.49 -12.52
C PHE A 14 8.29 -1.34 -13.93
N PHE A 15 8.77 -2.12 -14.90
CA PHE A 15 8.41 -1.94 -16.31
C PHE A 15 7.20 -2.77 -16.74
N ASP A 16 6.89 -3.83 -15.99
CA ASP A 16 5.84 -4.80 -16.28
C ASP A 16 4.44 -4.34 -15.81
N ARG A 17 3.42 -5.16 -16.05
CA ARG A 17 2.02 -4.94 -15.66
C ARG A 17 1.60 -5.88 -14.54
N ALA A 18 0.84 -5.37 -13.57
CA ALA A 18 0.31 -6.17 -12.46
C ALA A 18 -1.20 -6.34 -12.58
N ARG A 19 -1.64 -7.60 -12.51
CA ARG A 19 -3.07 -7.93 -12.58
C ARG A 19 -3.80 -7.47 -11.31
N ARG A 20 -5.09 -7.20 -11.44
CA ARG A 20 -5.99 -6.81 -10.32
C ARG A 20 -5.85 -7.71 -9.09
N ARG A 21 -5.83 -9.04 -9.28
CA ARG A 21 -5.71 -10.02 -8.19
C ARG A 21 -4.31 -10.01 -7.55
N GLU A 22 -3.24 -9.68 -8.26
CA GLU A 22 -1.90 -9.54 -7.66
C GLU A 22 -1.87 -8.34 -6.71
N TYR A 23 -2.27 -7.17 -7.22
CA TYR A 23 -2.36 -5.95 -6.42
C TYR A 23 -3.30 -6.11 -5.22
N GLY A 24 -4.52 -6.58 -5.45
CA GLY A 24 -5.53 -6.74 -4.40
C GLY A 24 -5.10 -7.70 -3.29
N TRP A 25 -4.63 -8.90 -3.61
CA TRP A 25 -4.18 -9.85 -2.58
C TRP A 25 -2.93 -9.37 -1.85
N PHE A 26 -2.00 -8.71 -2.54
CA PHE A 26 -0.84 -8.12 -1.91
C PHE A 26 -1.26 -7.04 -0.89
N TYR A 27 -2.12 -6.10 -1.29
CA TYR A 27 -2.59 -5.03 -0.41
C TYR A 27 -3.37 -5.58 0.80
N LEU A 28 -4.27 -6.55 0.58
CA LEU A 28 -5.06 -7.18 1.65
C LEU A 28 -4.19 -7.93 2.66
N ILE A 29 -3.22 -8.71 2.21
CA ILE A 29 -2.32 -9.46 3.12
C ILE A 29 -1.48 -8.49 3.95
N ASN A 30 -0.92 -7.45 3.34
CA ASN A 30 -0.14 -6.45 4.09
C ASN A 30 -1.02 -5.69 5.09
N MET A 31 -2.26 -5.38 4.73
CA MET A 31 -3.23 -4.76 5.65
C MET A 31 -3.53 -5.68 6.85
N LEU A 32 -3.77 -6.97 6.62
CA LEU A 32 -4.03 -7.94 7.69
C LEU A 32 -2.83 -8.10 8.61
N ILE A 33 -1.62 -8.25 8.07
CA ILE A 33 -0.38 -8.34 8.88
C ILE A 33 -0.20 -7.07 9.73
N SER A 34 -0.43 -5.89 9.14
CA SER A 34 -0.32 -4.62 9.84
C SER A 34 -1.34 -4.52 10.98
N ILE A 35 -2.60 -4.90 10.75
CA ILE A 35 -3.63 -4.92 11.80
C ILE A 35 -3.24 -5.90 12.91
N MET A 36 -2.81 -7.12 12.58
CA MET A 36 -2.41 -8.11 13.57
C MET A 36 -1.26 -7.63 14.45
N LEU A 37 -0.21 -7.04 13.87
CA LEU A 37 0.92 -6.51 14.63
C LEU A 37 0.50 -5.35 15.55
N ASN A 38 -0.34 -4.43 15.07
CA ASN A 38 -0.84 -3.32 15.89
C ASN A 38 -1.73 -3.80 17.05
N VAL A 39 -2.61 -4.78 16.80
CA VAL A 39 -3.42 -5.39 17.86
C VAL A 39 -2.53 -6.07 18.91
N LEU A 40 -1.49 -6.79 18.48
CA LEU A 40 -0.57 -7.44 19.42
C LEU A 40 0.18 -6.43 20.29
N VAL A 41 0.67 -5.34 19.70
CA VAL A 41 1.28 -4.22 20.46
C VAL A 41 0.27 -3.67 21.48
N GLY A 42 -0.95 -3.35 21.05
CA GLY A 42 -1.99 -2.81 21.93
C GLY A 42 -2.35 -3.74 23.09
N VAL A 43 -2.45 -5.04 22.84
CA VAL A 43 -2.68 -6.06 23.89
C VAL A 43 -1.52 -6.09 24.87
N CYS A 44 -0.27 -6.12 24.41
CA CYS A 44 0.90 -6.12 25.29
C CYS A 44 0.96 -4.89 26.19
N VAL A 45 0.63 -3.71 25.66
CA VAL A 45 0.53 -2.48 26.44
C VAL A 45 -0.59 -2.59 27.49
N ALA A 46 -1.77 -3.07 27.10
CA ALA A 46 -2.92 -3.19 28.00
C ALA A 46 -2.69 -4.13 29.19
N ILE A 47 -1.85 -5.16 29.02
CA ILE A 47 -1.51 -6.13 30.09
C ILE A 47 -0.19 -5.80 30.82
N GLY A 48 0.40 -4.62 30.57
CA GLY A 48 1.61 -4.14 31.28
C GLY A 48 2.93 -4.76 30.80
N LEU A 49 2.98 -5.38 29.62
CA LEU A 49 4.19 -5.96 29.03
C LEU A 49 4.91 -4.96 28.11
N GLU A 50 5.31 -3.82 28.66
CA GLU A 50 5.88 -2.70 27.90
C GLU A 50 7.17 -3.08 27.14
N GLY A 51 8.04 -3.90 27.74
CA GLY A 51 9.27 -4.35 27.08
C GLY A 51 9.00 -5.15 25.80
N ILE A 52 7.97 -5.99 25.81
CA ILE A 52 7.56 -6.77 24.64
C ILE A 52 6.87 -5.86 23.61
N ALA A 53 6.01 -4.94 24.06
CA ALA A 53 5.35 -3.99 23.18
C ALA A 53 6.35 -3.14 22.38
N ASN A 54 7.40 -2.63 23.04
CA ASN A 54 8.47 -1.88 22.38
C ASN A 54 9.22 -2.72 21.33
N GLY A 55 9.53 -3.97 21.65
CA GLY A 55 10.14 -4.91 20.70
C GLY A 55 9.26 -5.15 19.47
N LEU A 56 7.96 -5.38 19.68
CA LEU A 56 6.98 -5.56 18.60
C LEU A 56 6.81 -4.30 17.76
N GLN A 57 6.87 -3.11 18.37
CA GLN A 57 6.80 -1.84 17.65
C GLN A 57 7.98 -1.67 16.68
N ILE A 58 9.20 -2.05 17.10
CA ILE A 58 10.38 -2.04 16.23
C ILE A 58 10.19 -3.02 15.06
N VAL A 59 9.71 -4.23 15.34
CA VAL A 59 9.41 -5.23 14.29
C VAL A 59 8.40 -4.69 13.29
N LEU A 60 7.34 -4.03 13.76
CA LEU A 60 6.33 -3.39 12.92
C LEU A 60 6.95 -2.33 12.00
N TYR A 61 7.85 -1.48 12.51
CA TYR A 61 8.54 -0.49 11.66
C TYR A 61 9.44 -1.15 10.62
N LEU A 62 10.24 -2.14 11.01
CA LEU A 62 11.10 -2.88 10.07
C LEU A 62 10.30 -3.55 8.97
N TYR A 63 9.17 -4.15 9.31
CA TYR A 63 8.25 -4.74 8.36
C TYR A 63 7.69 -3.69 7.37
N GLN A 64 7.26 -2.53 7.85
CA GLN A 64 6.78 -1.45 6.99
C GLN A 64 7.87 -0.96 6.03
N PHE A 65 9.10 -0.80 6.49
CA PHE A 65 10.23 -0.44 5.64
C PHE A 65 10.54 -1.51 4.58
N ALA A 66 10.51 -2.79 4.96
CA ALA A 66 10.76 -3.90 4.04
C ALA A 66 9.70 -3.99 2.93
N ILE A 67 8.45 -3.69 3.24
CA ILE A 67 7.31 -3.74 2.30
C ILE A 67 7.14 -2.47 1.47
N LEU A 68 7.76 -1.36 1.85
CA LEU A 68 7.65 -0.08 1.16
C LEU A 68 8.00 -0.18 -0.34
N ILE A 69 9.17 -0.76 -0.66
CA ILE A 69 9.62 -0.91 -2.05
C ILE A 69 8.67 -1.82 -2.85
N PRO A 70 8.32 -3.04 -2.37
CA PRO A 70 7.29 -3.86 -3.00
C PRO A 70 5.97 -3.13 -3.24
N MET A 71 5.47 -2.31 -2.28
CA MET A 71 4.22 -1.57 -2.42
C MET A 71 4.27 -0.56 -3.56
N ILE A 72 5.35 0.21 -3.65
CA ILE A 72 5.56 1.18 -4.74
C ILE A 72 5.64 0.45 -6.09
N SER A 73 6.36 -0.67 -6.14
CA SER A 73 6.50 -1.48 -7.36
C SER A 73 5.18 -2.04 -7.86
N VAL A 74 4.41 -2.73 -7.02
CA VAL A 74 3.14 -3.34 -7.45
C VAL A 74 2.13 -2.24 -7.82
N THR A 75 2.11 -1.11 -7.11
CA THR A 75 1.26 0.04 -7.44
C THR A 75 1.64 0.65 -8.80
N THR A 76 2.94 0.79 -9.08
CA THR A 76 3.45 1.23 -10.39
C THR A 76 2.97 0.33 -11.51
N ARG A 77 3.17 -0.99 -11.35
CA ARG A 77 2.73 -2.00 -12.33
C ARG A 77 1.21 -2.04 -12.49
N ARG A 78 0.44 -1.72 -11.45
CA ARG A 78 -1.02 -1.59 -11.51
C ARG A 78 -1.44 -0.35 -12.29
N LEU A 79 -0.77 0.78 -12.09
CA LEU A 79 -1.01 2.00 -12.87
C LEU A 79 -0.67 1.80 -14.35
N HIS A 80 0.42 1.09 -14.65
CA HIS A 80 0.79 0.70 -16.00
C HIS A 80 -0.28 -0.19 -16.66
N ASP A 81 -0.89 -1.10 -15.90
CA ASP A 81 -2.01 -1.93 -16.38
C ASP A 81 -3.27 -1.12 -16.72
N LEU A 82 -3.44 0.03 -16.07
CA LEU A 82 -4.52 1.00 -16.37
C LEU A 82 -4.15 2.01 -17.47
N GLY A 83 -2.90 1.98 -17.97
CA GLY A 83 -2.40 2.90 -18.99
C GLY A 83 -1.85 4.23 -18.46
N TYR A 84 -1.79 4.43 -17.14
CA TYR A 84 -1.21 5.62 -16.51
C TYR A 84 0.28 5.42 -16.21
N SER A 85 1.02 6.52 -16.01
CA SER A 85 2.40 6.44 -15.52
C SER A 85 2.44 6.06 -14.03
N GLY A 86 3.45 5.30 -13.61
CA GLY A 86 3.67 4.96 -12.20
C GLY A 86 3.81 6.17 -11.27
N TRP A 87 4.23 7.32 -11.82
CA TRP A 87 4.38 8.58 -11.10
C TRP A 87 3.07 9.14 -10.54
N TRP A 88 1.91 8.74 -11.06
CA TRP A 88 0.61 9.19 -10.55
C TRP A 88 0.36 8.82 -9.09
N GLN A 89 1.02 7.78 -8.57
CA GLN A 89 0.91 7.43 -7.15
C GLN A 89 1.54 8.49 -6.24
N LEU A 90 2.53 9.27 -6.70
CA LEU A 90 3.23 10.23 -5.85
C LEU A 90 2.31 11.34 -5.35
N LEU A 91 1.35 11.79 -6.17
CA LEU A 91 0.48 12.91 -5.83
C LEU A 91 -0.31 12.66 -4.54
N PRO A 92 -1.10 11.57 -4.40
CA PRO A 92 -1.83 11.31 -3.16
C PRO A 92 -0.89 11.03 -1.98
N TYR A 93 0.23 10.32 -2.18
CA TYR A 93 1.18 10.03 -1.08
C TYR A 93 1.93 11.27 -0.59
N LEU A 94 2.34 12.16 -1.49
CA LEU A 94 3.05 13.39 -1.15
C LEU A 94 2.17 14.35 -0.35
N VAL A 95 0.88 14.48 -0.72
CA VAL A 95 -0.07 15.29 0.05
C VAL A 95 -0.19 14.78 1.48
N VAL A 96 -0.35 13.47 1.68
CA VAL A 96 -0.43 12.87 3.02
C VAL A 96 0.84 13.09 3.81
N ILE A 97 2.02 12.91 3.21
CA ILE A 97 3.32 13.09 3.89
C ILE A 97 3.47 14.54 4.35
N VAL A 98 3.20 15.52 3.48
CA VAL A 98 3.31 16.95 3.81
C VAL A 98 2.38 17.33 4.96
N LEU A 99 1.11 16.92 4.89
CA LEU A 99 0.11 17.22 5.93
C LEU A 99 0.43 16.52 7.25
N SER A 100 0.94 15.29 7.18
CA SER A 100 1.35 14.52 8.36
C SER A 100 2.56 15.15 9.06
N VAL A 101 3.57 15.57 8.30
CA VAL A 101 4.73 16.30 8.85
C VAL A 101 4.30 17.62 9.47
N ALA A 102 3.46 18.40 8.78
CA ALA A 102 2.93 19.66 9.32
C ALA A 102 2.15 19.43 10.63
N SER A 103 1.34 18.36 10.69
CA SER A 103 0.58 17.98 11.88
C SER A 103 1.49 17.59 13.06
N VAL A 104 2.56 16.83 12.80
CA VAL A 104 3.54 16.46 13.84
C VAL A 104 4.29 17.70 14.36
N LEU A 105 4.65 18.62 13.47
CA LEU A 105 5.31 19.87 13.87
C LEU A 105 4.38 20.81 14.65
N ALA A 106 3.08 20.83 14.33
CA ALA A 106 2.07 21.55 15.08
C ALA A 106 1.94 20.98 16.50
N LEU A 107 1.75 19.65 16.60
CA LEU A 107 1.72 18.94 17.88
C LEU A 107 2.98 19.19 18.73
N ALA A 108 4.16 19.22 18.10
CA ALA A 108 5.41 19.47 18.80
C ALA A 108 5.50 20.88 19.43
N ARG A 109 4.80 21.87 18.87
CA ARG A 109 4.75 23.25 19.39
C ARG A 109 3.81 23.38 20.58
N GLU A 110 2.77 22.56 20.62
CA GLU A 110 1.73 22.60 21.65
C GLU A 110 1.96 21.58 22.78
N LEU A 111 3.19 21.11 23.01
CA LEU A 111 3.52 20.18 24.10
C LEU A 111 3.12 20.80 25.47
N GLY A 112 1.92 20.46 25.96
CA GLY A 112 1.34 20.98 27.21
C GLY A 112 0.38 22.17 27.06
N GLY A 113 0.04 22.58 25.82
CA GLY A 113 -0.91 23.65 25.52
C GLY A 113 -2.29 23.15 25.09
N ALA A 114 -3.26 24.06 24.99
CA ALA A 114 -4.57 23.76 24.41
C ALA A 114 -4.51 23.87 22.89
N ILE A 115 -5.10 22.88 22.20
CA ILE A 115 -5.08 22.83 20.74
C ILE A 115 -5.87 23.98 20.14
N SER A 116 -5.22 24.79 19.30
CA SER A 116 -5.89 25.90 18.63
C SER A 116 -6.83 25.40 17.50
N GLY A 117 -7.83 26.21 17.13
CA GLY A 117 -8.76 25.86 16.05
C GLY A 117 -8.09 25.61 14.69
N ALA A 118 -6.96 26.29 14.43
CA ALA A 118 -6.17 26.07 13.22
C ALA A 118 -5.53 24.66 13.21
N GLU A 119 -5.03 24.19 14.35
CA GLU A 119 -4.45 22.85 14.46
C GLU A 119 -5.49 21.74 14.29
N TYR A 120 -6.67 21.90 14.88
CA TYR A 120 -7.79 20.98 14.63
C TYR A 120 -8.12 20.87 13.15
N SER A 121 -8.16 21.99 12.42
CA SER A 121 -8.40 21.97 10.98
C SER A 121 -7.30 21.23 10.22
N LEU A 122 -6.03 21.36 10.64
CA LEU A 122 -4.90 20.65 10.04
C LEU A 122 -5.00 19.14 10.28
N TYR A 123 -5.31 18.70 11.51
CA TYR A 123 -5.52 17.28 11.81
C TYR A 123 -6.68 16.69 11.00
N LEU A 124 -7.78 17.42 10.83
CA LEU A 124 -8.91 17.00 9.99
C LEU A 124 -8.53 16.88 8.50
N LEU A 125 -7.74 17.82 7.97
CA LEU A 125 -7.23 17.75 6.60
C LEU A 125 -6.30 16.55 6.40
N THR A 126 -5.45 16.25 7.40
CA THR A 126 -4.61 15.05 7.39
C THR A 126 -5.46 13.79 7.33
N LEU A 127 -6.50 13.67 8.17
CA LEU A 127 -7.44 12.54 8.13
C LEU A 127 -8.16 12.42 6.78
N ALA A 128 -8.61 13.54 6.21
CA ALA A 128 -9.25 13.56 4.90
C ALA A 128 -8.31 13.08 3.79
N SER A 129 -7.04 13.51 3.82
CA SER A 129 -6.03 13.10 2.83
C SER A 129 -5.71 11.59 2.91
N ILE A 130 -5.69 11.00 4.11
CA ILE A 130 -5.58 9.56 4.30
C ILE A 130 -6.78 8.84 3.67
N GLY A 131 -8.00 9.37 3.86
CA GLY A 131 -9.21 8.88 3.20
C GLY A 131 -9.10 8.91 1.67
N CYS A 132 -8.55 9.99 1.09
CA CYS A 132 -8.30 10.08 -0.34
C CYS A 132 -7.32 9.01 -0.85
N VAL A 133 -6.26 8.69 -0.10
CA VAL A 133 -5.35 7.58 -0.44
C VAL A 133 -6.08 6.25 -0.44
N TRP A 134 -6.95 5.99 0.55
CA TRP A 134 -7.75 4.78 0.57
C TRP A 134 -8.71 4.69 -0.61
N ILE A 135 -9.37 5.78 -0.99
CA ILE A 135 -10.22 5.82 -2.19
C ILE A 135 -9.40 5.52 -3.44
N PHE A 136 -8.19 6.09 -3.57
CA PHE A 136 -7.28 5.81 -4.66
C PHE A 136 -6.87 4.32 -4.72
N VAL A 137 -6.53 3.72 -3.59
CA VAL A 137 -6.21 2.29 -3.48
C VAL A 137 -7.41 1.43 -3.89
N LEU A 138 -8.61 1.73 -3.38
CA LEU A 138 -9.83 1.01 -3.73
C LEU A 138 -10.11 1.12 -5.23
N PHE A 139 -9.96 2.31 -5.81
CA PHE A 139 -10.06 2.50 -7.25
C PHE A 139 -9.10 1.58 -8.03
N LEU A 140 -7.84 1.46 -7.59
CA LEU A 140 -6.86 0.56 -8.19
C LEU A 140 -7.21 -0.93 -8.01
N ILE A 141 -7.84 -1.30 -6.89
CA ILE A 141 -8.32 -2.66 -6.61
C ILE A 141 -9.53 -3.00 -7.48
N PHE A 142 -10.47 -2.09 -7.71
CA PHE A 142 -11.74 -2.39 -8.38
C PHE A 142 -11.72 -2.19 -9.89
N LYS A 143 -11.01 -1.18 -10.38
CA LYS A 143 -10.96 -0.86 -11.82
C LYS A 143 -10.26 -1.99 -12.57
N ASP A 144 -10.84 -2.44 -13.68
CA ASP A 144 -10.21 -3.43 -14.56
C ASP A 144 -9.08 -2.81 -15.40
N GLY A 145 -8.09 -3.64 -15.72
CA GLY A 145 -6.98 -3.31 -16.62
C GLY A 145 -7.37 -3.16 -18.09
N GLN A 146 -6.49 -2.55 -18.88
CA GLN A 146 -6.63 -2.51 -20.33
C GLN A 146 -6.43 -3.92 -20.92
N ARG A 147 -7.37 -4.41 -21.75
CA ARG A 147 -7.31 -5.77 -22.32
C ARG A 147 -6.40 -5.88 -23.55
N ALA A 148 -6.04 -4.75 -24.15
CA ALA A 148 -5.11 -4.70 -25.27
C ALA A 148 -3.65 -4.61 -24.77
N THR A 149 -2.72 -4.90 -25.67
CA THR A 149 -1.31 -4.57 -25.46
C THR A 149 -1.19 -3.05 -25.33
N ASN A 150 -0.41 -2.60 -24.36
CA ASN A 150 -0.15 -1.17 -24.17
C ASN A 150 1.37 -0.92 -24.17
N LYS A 151 1.78 0.34 -24.02
CA LYS A 151 3.20 0.73 -24.01
C LYS A 151 4.05 0.09 -22.90
N TYR A 152 3.41 -0.58 -21.93
CA TYR A 152 4.06 -1.24 -20.80
C TYR A 152 4.06 -2.78 -20.92
N GLY A 153 3.49 -3.34 -21.99
CA GLY A 153 3.52 -4.77 -22.29
C GLY A 153 2.17 -5.39 -22.61
N GLU A 154 2.19 -6.71 -22.77
CA GLU A 154 1.01 -7.52 -23.11
C GLU A 154 0.01 -7.60 -21.94
N ASP A 155 -1.25 -7.92 -22.25
CA ASP A 155 -2.27 -8.12 -21.22
C ASP A 155 -1.91 -9.35 -20.36
N PRO A 156 -1.72 -9.18 -19.03
CA PRO A 156 -1.45 -10.29 -18.14
C PRO A 156 -2.52 -11.39 -18.17
N LYS A 157 -3.77 -11.06 -18.55
CA LYS A 157 -4.85 -12.06 -18.71
C LYS A 157 -4.64 -12.91 -19.96
N ALA A 158 -4.14 -12.34 -21.05
CA ALA A 158 -3.93 -13.06 -22.31
C ALA A 158 -2.80 -14.11 -22.18
N VAL A 159 -1.70 -13.75 -21.53
CA VAL A 159 -0.55 -14.65 -21.29
C VAL A 159 -0.93 -15.83 -20.39
N GLN A 160 -1.73 -15.61 -19.34
CA GLN A 160 -2.14 -16.70 -18.46
C GLN A 160 -3.08 -17.70 -19.18
N ASN A 161 -4.02 -17.18 -19.97
CA ASN A 161 -4.96 -18.01 -20.72
C ASN A 161 -4.24 -18.87 -21.78
N SER A 162 -3.19 -18.35 -22.44
CA SER A 162 -2.43 -19.13 -23.42
C SER A 162 -1.63 -20.27 -22.76
N HIS A 163 -1.04 -20.04 -21.58
CA HIS A 163 -0.35 -21.09 -20.82
C HIS A 163 -1.32 -22.17 -20.29
N GLU A 164 -2.50 -21.78 -19.81
CA GLU A 164 -3.55 -22.72 -19.38
C GLU A 164 -4.08 -23.54 -20.56
N ALA A 165 -4.31 -22.91 -21.72
CA ALA A 165 -4.71 -23.60 -22.95
C ALA A 165 -3.64 -24.60 -23.42
N THR A 166 -2.36 -24.21 -23.42
CA THR A 166 -1.26 -25.09 -23.82
C THR A 166 -1.13 -26.29 -22.89
N ASN A 167 -1.22 -26.09 -21.57
CA ASN A 167 -1.20 -27.20 -20.62
C ASN A 167 -2.44 -28.12 -20.73
N SER A 168 -3.61 -27.59 -21.12
CA SER A 168 -4.81 -28.42 -21.33
C SER A 168 -4.77 -29.30 -22.58
N LEU A 169 -3.90 -28.98 -23.55
CA LEU A 169 -3.71 -29.76 -24.78
C LEU A 169 -2.63 -30.85 -24.65
N VAL A 170 -1.86 -30.84 -23.56
CA VAL A 170 -0.75 -31.75 -23.29
C VAL A 170 -1.13 -32.81 -22.23
N VAL A 171 -2.37 -32.78 -21.74
CA VAL A 171 -2.98 -33.76 -20.82
C VAL A 171 -4.06 -34.54 -21.56
#